data_AF-A0A968DY82-F1
#
_entry.id   AF-A0A968DY82-F1
#
_cell.length_a   1.000
_cell.length_b   1.000
_cell.length_c   1.000
_cell.angle_alpha   90.00
_cell.angle_beta   90.00
_cell.angle_gamma   90.00
#
_symmetry.space_group_name_H-M   'P 1'
#
loop_
_entity.id
_entity.type
_entity.pdbx_description
1 polymer ?
#
loop_
_entity_poly.entity_id
_entity_poly.type
_entity_poly.pdbx_seq_one_letter_code
_entity_poly.pdbx_strand_id
1 'polypeptide(L)'
;MKRAACVIAVSESTKRDIRNIAISSSKVRVVYEAPTIALHVNDERLPSQVRGKRFFLYVGENRPHKNIARIIDAYRLLVGRLGKRIPLLAFAGTGFSR
;
A
#
# COMPACT_ATOMS: atom_id res chain seq x y z
N MET A 1 21.18 -8.95 -14.61
CA MET A 1 20.41 -10.17 -14.30
C MET A 1 20.92 -11.46 -14.97
N LYS A 2 21.41 -11.46 -16.23
CA LYS A 2 21.93 -12.70 -16.89
C LYS A 2 23.02 -13.45 -16.11
N ARG A 3 23.85 -12.72 -15.34
CA ARG A 3 24.93 -13.26 -14.49
C ARG A 3 24.49 -13.63 -13.06
N ALA A 4 23.25 -13.32 -12.67
CA ALA A 4 22.77 -13.67 -11.34
C ALA A 4 22.50 -15.18 -11.25
N ALA A 5 22.96 -15.82 -10.18
CA ALA A 5 22.69 -17.23 -9.91
C ALA A 5 21.21 -17.47 -9.60
N CYS A 6 20.58 -16.52 -8.89
CA CYS A 6 19.16 -16.51 -8.55
C CYS A 6 18.66 -15.07 -8.51
N VAL A 7 17.38 -14.87 -8.84
CA VAL A 7 16.66 -13.60 -8.68
C VAL A 7 15.58 -13.80 -7.64
N ILE A 8 15.54 -12.92 -6.65
CA ILE A 8 14.50 -12.93 -5.61
C ILE A 8 13.42 -11.92 -6.01
N ALA A 9 12.19 -12.39 -6.11
CA ALA A 9 11.01 -11.56 -6.32
C ALA A 9 10.22 -11.47 -5.01
N VAL A 10 9.77 -10.26 -4.66
CA VAL A 10 9.00 -10.02 -3.42
C VAL A 10 7.54 -10.46 -3.50
N SER A 11 7.07 -10.81 -4.70
CA SER A 11 5.72 -11.31 -4.94
C SER A 11 5.63 -12.10 -6.26
N GLU A 12 4.55 -12.85 -6.43
CA GLU A 12 4.20 -13.47 -7.73
C GLU A 12 3.91 -12.43 -8.80
N SER A 13 3.45 -11.23 -8.44
CA SER A 13 3.28 -10.14 -9.41
C SER A 13 4.64 -9.72 -9.98
N THR A 14 5.60 -9.44 -9.10
CA THR A 14 6.96 -9.05 -9.49
C THR A 14 7.64 -10.16 -10.30
N LYS A 15 7.41 -11.44 -9.96
CA LYS A 15 7.92 -12.58 -10.76
C LYS A 15 7.34 -12.61 -12.17
N ARG A 16 6.05 -12.32 -12.34
CA ARG A 16 5.43 -12.21 -13.69
C ARG A 16 6.02 -11.04 -14.47
N ASP A 17 6.24 -9.91 -13.83
CA ASP A 17 6.87 -8.74 -14.48
C ASP A 17 8.32 -9.05 -14.91
N ILE A 18 9.08 -9.76 -14.07
CA ILE A 18 10.45 -10.21 -14.39
C ILE A 18 10.48 -11.19 -15.57
N ARG A 19 9.44 -12.02 -15.75
CA ARG A 19 9.35 -12.92 -16.91
C ARG A 19 9.31 -12.13 -18.22
N ASN A 20 8.64 -10.98 -18.22
CA ASN A 20 8.47 -10.13 -19.41
C ASN A 20 9.77 -9.43 -19.84
N ILE A 21 10.82 -9.43 -18.99
CA ILE A 21 12.14 -8.86 -19.31
C ILE A 21 13.18 -9.94 -19.68
N ALA A 22 12.74 -11.05 -20.27
CA ALA A 22 13.56 -12.13 -20.84
C ALA A 22 14.45 -12.89 -19.85
N ILE A 23 13.95 -13.19 -18.65
CA ILE A 23 14.61 -14.07 -17.68
C ILE A 23 13.79 -15.34 -17.52
N SER A 24 14.47 -16.49 -17.59
CA SER A 24 13.84 -17.79 -17.33
C SER A 24 13.19 -17.79 -15.95
N SER A 25 11.91 -18.19 -15.91
CA SER A 25 11.14 -18.31 -14.66
C SER A 25 11.80 -19.24 -13.64
N SER A 26 12.59 -20.21 -14.10
CA SER A 26 13.35 -21.14 -13.26
C SER A 26 14.43 -20.46 -12.41
N LYS A 27 14.91 -19.27 -12.80
CA LYS A 27 15.88 -18.48 -12.03
C LYS A 27 15.24 -17.53 -11.03
N VAL A 28 13.90 -17.42 -11.00
CA VAL A 28 13.17 -16.46 -10.17
C VAL A 28 12.45 -17.17 -9.04
N ARG A 29 12.90 -16.93 -7.81
CA ARG A 29 12.27 -17.42 -6.59
C ARG A 29 11.47 -16.31 -5.93
N VAL A 30 10.23 -16.60 -5.54
CA VAL A 30 9.46 -15.67 -4.72
C VAL A 30 9.86 -15.84 -3.26
N VAL A 31 10.24 -14.74 -2.62
CA VAL A 31 10.45 -14.64 -1.18
C VAL A 31 9.68 -13.40 -0.74
N TYR A 32 8.56 -13.61 -0.05
CA TYR A 32 7.75 -12.51 0.46
C TYR A 32 8.55 -11.71 1.49
N GLU A 33 8.41 -10.39 1.45
CA GLU A 33 8.98 -9.52 2.47
C GLU A 33 8.34 -9.85 3.82
N ALA A 34 9.18 -10.03 4.84
CA ALA A 34 8.70 -10.09 6.21
C ALA A 34 8.11 -8.72 6.61
N PRO A 35 7.07 -8.67 7.45
CA PRO A 35 6.60 -7.40 7.97
C PRO A 35 7.72 -6.74 8.78
N THR A 36 8.17 -5.56 8.35
CA THR A 36 9.14 -4.73 9.10
C THR A 36 8.53 -4.16 10.38
N ILE A 37 7.20 -4.14 10.47
CA ILE A 37 6.48 -3.71 11.67
C ILE A 37 6.56 -4.85 12.67
N ALA A 38 7.55 -4.80 13.57
CA ALA A 38 7.38 -5.41 14.87
C ALA A 38 6.06 -4.85 15.42
N LEU A 39 5.11 -5.72 15.76
CA LEU A 39 3.88 -5.33 16.44
C LEU A 39 4.26 -4.84 17.83
N HIS A 40 4.82 -3.63 17.91
CA HIS A 40 4.91 -2.89 19.15
C HIS A 40 3.47 -2.52 19.47
N VAL A 41 2.88 -3.31 20.36
CA VAL A 41 1.68 -2.91 21.08
C VAL A 41 2.13 -1.79 22.00
N ASN A 42 2.17 -0.56 21.46
CA ASN A 42 2.22 0.60 22.31
C ASN A 42 0.88 0.62 23.05
N ASP A 43 0.93 0.53 24.38
CA ASP A 43 -0.25 0.67 25.26
C ASP A 43 -0.84 2.09 25.22
N GLU A 44 -0.27 2.99 24.40
CA GLU A 44 -0.83 4.29 24.09
C GLU A 44 -2.21 4.12 23.47
N ARG A 45 -3.22 4.43 24.28
CA ARG A 45 -4.60 4.45 23.86
C ARG A 45 -4.78 5.47 22.75
N LEU A 46 -5.45 5.05 21.68
CA LEU A 46 -5.94 5.96 20.65
C LEU A 46 -6.66 7.17 21.29
N PRO A 47 -6.40 8.40 20.80
CA PRO A 47 -7.07 9.59 21.29
C PRO A 47 -8.59 9.41 21.31
N SER A 48 -9.25 9.93 22.35
CA SER A 48 -10.71 9.80 22.51
C SER A 48 -11.48 10.36 21.32
N GLN A 49 -10.92 11.35 20.64
CA GLN A 49 -11.50 12.03 19.47
C GLN A 49 -11.62 11.13 18.23
N VAL A 50 -10.83 10.06 18.13
CA VAL A 50 -10.86 9.11 16.99
C VAL A 50 -11.49 7.77 17.35
N ARG A 51 -11.69 7.50 18.64
CA ARG A 51 -12.29 6.25 19.12
C ARG A 51 -13.70 6.06 18.57
N GLY A 52 -13.96 4.92 17.95
CA GLY A 52 -15.28 4.57 17.38
C GLY A 52 -15.62 5.27 16.06
N LYS A 53 -14.76 6.15 15.54
CA LYS A 53 -14.96 6.76 14.22
C LYS A 53 -14.55 5.80 13.13
N ARG A 54 -15.38 5.69 12.09
CA ARG A 54 -15.04 4.97 10.86
C ARG A 54 -14.34 5.93 9.91
N PHE A 55 -13.25 5.46 9.32
CA PHE A 55 -12.51 6.18 8.29
C PHE A 55 -11.78 5.19 7.39
N PHE A 56 -11.49 5.61 6.16
CA PHE A 56 -10.48 5.00 5.32
C PHE A 56 -9.13 5.66 5.63
N LEU A 57 -8.07 4.86 5.74
CA LEU A 57 -6.73 5.36 6.04
C LEU A 57 -5.78 5.01 4.90
N TYR A 58 -5.09 6.03 4.40
CA TYR A 58 -3.88 5.86 3.61
C TYR A 58 -2.68 6.31 4.45
N VAL A 59 -1.65 5.47 4.52
CA VAL A 59 -0.37 5.79 5.15
C VAL A 59 0.75 5.69 4.11
N GLY A 60 1.51 6.75 3.92
CA GLY A 60 2.64 6.76 3.00
C GLY A 60 3.07 8.18 2.64
N GLU A 61 3.99 8.30 1.69
CA GLU A 61 4.38 9.60 1.12
C GLU A 61 3.60 9.88 -0.17
N ASN A 62 3.39 11.16 -0.48
CA ASN A 62 2.83 11.58 -1.77
C ASN A 62 3.86 11.47 -2.89
N ARG A 63 3.94 10.28 -3.51
CA ARG A 63 4.81 10.01 -4.66
C ARG A 63 3.98 9.53 -5.86
N PRO A 64 4.39 9.81 -7.11
CA PRO A 64 3.63 9.41 -8.31
C PRO A 64 3.30 7.91 -8.36
N HIS A 65 4.25 7.05 -7.97
CA HIS A 65 4.09 5.60 -7.98
C HIS A 65 3.14 5.06 -6.89
N LYS A 66 2.75 5.88 -5.91
CA LYS A 66 1.75 5.51 -4.89
C LYS A 66 0.31 5.70 -5.38
N ASN A 67 0.12 6.33 -6.55
CA ASN A 67 -1.14 6.39 -7.27
C ASN A 67 -2.33 6.96 -6.45
N ILE A 68 -2.06 7.99 -5.65
CA ILE A 68 -3.05 8.63 -4.76
C ILE A 68 -4.24 9.20 -5.53
N ALA A 69 -4.02 9.69 -6.76
CA ALA A 69 -5.10 10.13 -7.64
C ALA A 69 -6.19 9.05 -7.81
N ARG A 70 -5.78 7.79 -8.03
CA ARG A 70 -6.72 6.67 -8.18
C ARG A 70 -7.50 6.36 -6.89
N ILE A 71 -6.88 6.58 -5.73
CA ILE A 71 -7.56 6.45 -4.43
C ILE A 71 -8.64 7.53 -4.29
N ILE A 72 -8.32 8.77 -4.65
CA ILE A 72 -9.28 9.89 -4.63
C ILE A 72 -10.44 9.62 -5.60
N ASP A 73 -10.15 9.14 -6.82
CA ASP A 73 -11.18 8.80 -7.80
C ASP A 73 -12.11 7.70 -7.29
N ALA A 74 -11.55 6.63 -6.71
CA ALA A 74 -12.33 5.55 -6.11
C ALA A 74 -13.20 6.06 -4.95
N TYR A 75 -12.66 6.94 -4.11
CA TYR A 75 -13.41 7.56 -3.02
C TYR A 75 -14.55 8.44 -3.55
N ARG A 76 -14.34 9.21 -4.62
CA ARG A 76 -15.39 10.03 -5.26
C ARG A 76 -16.54 9.17 -5.79
N LEU A 77 -16.25 8.01 -6.37
CA LEU A 77 -17.28 7.05 -6.78
C LEU A 77 -18.08 6.54 -5.58
N LEU A 78 -17.41 6.30 -4.45
CA LEU A 78 -18.06 5.88 -3.21
C LEU A 78 -18.93 6.97 -2.60
N VAL A 79 -18.49 8.24 -2.66
CA VAL A 79 -19.30 9.41 -2.22
C VAL A 79 -20.62 9.44 -2.98
N GLY A 80 -20.59 9.22 -4.30
CA GLY A 80 -21.80 9.18 -5.13
C GLY A 80 -22.78 8.06 -4.73
N ARG A 81 -22.29 6.95 -4.17
CA ARG A 81 -23.13 5.81 -3.75
C ARG A 81 -23.63 5.91 -2.32
N LEU A 82 -22.80 6.42 -1.39
CA LEU A 82 -23.10 6.41 0.05
C LEU A 82 -23.57 7.77 0.59
N GLY A 83 -23.35 8.86 -0.15
CA GLY A 83 -23.74 10.21 0.25
C GLY A 83 -23.23 10.57 1.64
N LYS A 84 -24.12 11.11 2.49
CA LYS A 84 -23.80 11.57 3.87
C LYS A 84 -23.31 10.45 4.81
N ARG A 85 -23.41 9.17 4.42
CA ARG A 85 -23.00 8.03 5.25
C ARG A 85 -21.54 7.63 5.03
N ILE A 86 -20.84 8.23 4.07
CA ILE A 86 -19.47 7.85 3.75
C ILE A 86 -18.50 8.18 4.91
N PRO A 87 -17.69 7.20 5.37
CA PRO A 87 -16.57 7.48 6.28
C PRO A 87 -15.53 8.40 5.66
N LEU A 88 -14.86 9.23 6.47
CA LEU A 88 -13.80 10.12 5.99
C LEU A 88 -12.62 9.34 5.38
N LEU A 89 -11.97 9.90 4.36
CA LEU A 89 -10.68 9.44 3.87
C LEU A 89 -9.56 10.30 4.48
N ALA A 90 -8.70 9.66 5.28
CA ALA A 90 -7.56 10.29 5.93
C ALA A 90 -6.25 9.87 5.25
N PHE A 91 -5.37 10.84 5.02
CA PHE A 91 -4.02 10.62 4.52
C PHE A 91 -3.02 10.95 5.65
N ALA A 92 -2.09 10.03 5.91
CA ALA A 92 -1.04 10.20 6.90
C ALA A 92 0.34 9.97 6.27
N GLY A 93 1.28 10.89 6.53
CA GLY A 93 2.66 10.84 6.03
C GLY A 93 3.07 12.15 5.34
N THR A 94 4.23 12.14 4.68
CA THR A 94 4.84 13.34 4.09
C THR A 94 4.29 13.64 2.69
N GLY A 95 4.37 14.92 2.28
CA GLY A 95 3.87 15.35 0.96
C GLY A 95 2.35 15.52 0.87
N PHE A 96 1.64 15.46 2.00
CA PHE A 96 0.21 15.76 2.14
C PHE A 96 -0.08 17.08 2.89
N SER A 97 0.97 17.77 3.35
CA SER A 97 0.83 19.10 3.95
C SER A 97 0.38 20.11 2.89
N ARG A 98 -0.50 21.02 3.31
CA ARG A 98 -1.03 22.13 2.48
C ARG A 98 0.06 22.97 1.87
#